data_AF-A0A7X3MHK4-F1
#
_entry.id   AF-A0A7X3MHK4-F1
#
_cell.length_a   1.000
_cell.length_b   1.000
_cell.length_c   1.000
_cell.angle_alpha   90.00
_cell.angle_beta   90.00
_cell.angle_gamma   90.00
#
_symmetry.space_group_name_H-M   'P 1'
#
loop_
_entity.id
_entity.type
_entity.pdbx_description
1 polymer ?
#
loop_
_entity_poly.entity_id
_entity_poly.type
_entity_poly.pdbx_seq_one_letter_code
_entity_poly.pdbx_strand_id
1 'polypeptide(L)'
;MEIRALTQPEQKYTYAQSMQLEGQTGCIGHLRGNFAPSGYGFYTTWFDTREQWKTDEFKAGLDGVINALREDKGLLHNRYDMGAFTKQFPDSGFKGNYCTEYGFRVDTGKHAFLLRCNPSKGDYDFYCYCYVKEWLDKHIKNAEKGIRFIDSGYKEKFRIPDGGKIIITYDWGEKAEKTCRYIDEYHIEVGSNLYHICEFAERMERNGHSYEPKPQEPSSVQKAPKHKDHER
;
A
#
# COMPACT_ATOMS: atom_id res chain seq x y z
N MET A 1 -16.96 -7.16 -14.65
CA MET A 1 -15.80 -6.54 -13.98
C MET A 1 -15.21 -7.57 -13.04
N GLU A 2 -13.90 -7.81 -13.08
CA GLU A 2 -13.25 -8.77 -12.19
C GLU A 2 -12.61 -8.03 -11.01
N ILE A 3 -12.86 -8.52 -9.81
CA ILE A 3 -12.28 -8.04 -8.55
C ILE A 3 -11.48 -9.17 -7.92
N ARG A 4 -10.27 -8.85 -7.45
CA ARG A 4 -9.41 -9.80 -6.75
C ARG A 4 -8.81 -9.20 -5.49
N ALA A 5 -8.33 -10.05 -4.58
CA ALA A 5 -7.53 -9.61 -3.45
C ALA A 5 -6.23 -8.92 -3.91
N LEU A 6 -5.75 -7.96 -3.12
CA LEU A 6 -4.41 -7.39 -3.30
C LEU A 6 -3.34 -8.42 -2.96
N THR A 7 -2.30 -8.46 -3.76
CA THR A 7 -1.04 -9.10 -3.39
C THR A 7 -0.34 -8.27 -2.31
N GLN A 8 0.55 -8.90 -1.53
CA GLN A 8 1.31 -8.20 -0.49
C GLN A 8 2.08 -6.96 -1.03
N PRO A 9 2.75 -7.01 -2.20
CA PRO A 9 3.37 -5.83 -2.78
C PRO A 9 2.41 -4.70 -3.14
N GLU A 10 1.14 -4.99 -3.45
CA GLU A 10 0.17 -3.94 -3.82
C GLU A 10 -0.39 -3.18 -2.61
N GLN A 11 -0.47 -3.82 -1.43
CA GLN A 11 -1.12 -3.25 -0.23
C GLN A 11 -0.63 -1.85 0.12
N LYS A 12 0.68 -1.60 0.01
CA LYS A 12 1.30 -0.30 0.31
C LYS A 12 0.83 0.84 -0.60
N TYR A 13 0.34 0.55 -1.81
CA TYR A 13 -0.22 1.54 -2.74
C TYR A 13 -1.71 1.82 -2.48
N THR A 14 -2.20 1.51 -1.28
CA THR A 14 -3.51 1.96 -0.80
C THR A 14 -3.41 3.03 0.28
N TYR A 15 -2.20 3.54 0.53
CA TYR A 15 -1.92 4.63 1.48
C TYR A 15 -1.33 5.83 0.76
N ALA A 16 -1.31 6.98 1.41
CA ALA A 16 -0.59 8.15 0.93
C ALA A 16 0.89 7.78 0.70
N GLN A 17 1.44 8.20 -0.43
CA GLN A 17 2.83 7.97 -0.81
C GLN A 17 3.57 9.31 -0.85
N SER A 18 4.89 9.27 -1.02
CA SER A 18 5.66 10.46 -1.34
C SER A 18 5.34 10.98 -2.74
N MET A 19 5.61 12.26 -2.99
CA MET A 19 5.45 12.89 -4.31
C MET A 19 6.22 12.14 -5.42
N GLN A 20 7.37 11.56 -5.07
CA GLN A 20 8.22 10.82 -5.99
C GLN A 20 7.55 9.51 -6.42
N LEU A 21 7.06 8.71 -5.45
CA LEU A 21 6.33 7.49 -5.71
C LEU A 21 5.02 7.74 -6.45
N GLU A 22 4.28 8.77 -6.07
CA GLU A 22 3.04 9.17 -6.76
C GLU A 22 3.29 9.50 -8.23
N GLY A 23 4.41 10.18 -8.53
CA GLY A 23 4.82 10.45 -9.90
C GLY A 23 5.16 9.18 -10.69
N GLN A 24 6.00 8.31 -10.11
CA GLN A 24 6.48 7.10 -10.79
C GLN A 24 5.40 6.03 -11.01
N THR A 25 4.44 5.94 -10.09
CA THR A 25 3.33 4.98 -10.16
C THR A 25 2.15 5.48 -10.99
N GLY A 26 2.17 6.75 -11.44
CA GLY A 26 1.05 7.35 -12.14
C GLY A 26 -0.19 7.46 -11.26
N CYS A 27 -0.01 7.82 -9.98
CA CYS A 27 -1.12 8.05 -9.05
C CYS A 27 -1.94 9.25 -9.52
N ILE A 28 -3.20 9.01 -9.88
CA ILE A 28 -4.12 10.03 -10.38
C ILE A 28 -4.74 10.79 -9.20
N GLY A 29 -5.12 10.03 -8.17
CA GLY A 29 -5.76 10.52 -6.96
C GLY A 29 -6.45 9.36 -6.24
N HIS A 30 -7.25 9.68 -5.24
CA HIS A 30 -8.01 8.67 -4.53
C HIS A 30 -9.40 9.16 -4.11
N LEU A 31 -10.34 8.21 -4.07
CA LEU A 31 -11.66 8.39 -3.50
C LEU A 31 -11.66 7.85 -2.06
N ARG A 32 -12.08 8.67 -1.10
CA ARG A 32 -12.32 8.23 0.27
C ARG A 32 -13.82 8.15 0.50
N GLY A 33 -14.30 7.06 1.11
CA GLY A 33 -15.71 6.87 1.38
C GLY A 33 -16.04 6.45 2.81
N ASN A 34 -17.27 6.77 3.23
CA ASN A 34 -17.84 6.47 4.53
C ASN A 34 -19.30 6.05 4.38
N PHE A 35 -19.70 4.99 5.08
CA PHE A 35 -21.08 4.50 5.09
C PHE A 35 -21.98 5.12 6.17
N ALA A 36 -21.55 6.24 6.76
CA ALA A 36 -22.21 6.96 7.84
C ALA A 36 -22.30 6.13 9.15
N PRO A 37 -22.80 6.74 10.24
CA PRO A 37 -23.00 6.00 11.49
C PRO A 37 -23.98 4.82 11.35
N SER A 38 -24.99 4.93 10.49
CA SER A 38 -25.97 3.86 10.23
C SER A 38 -25.36 2.64 9.53
N GLY A 39 -24.28 2.84 8.77
CA GLY A 39 -23.67 1.83 7.92
C GLY A 39 -24.34 1.67 6.56
N TYR A 40 -25.38 2.45 6.25
CA TYR A 40 -26.13 2.41 4.98
C TYR A 40 -25.99 3.70 4.14
N GLY A 41 -25.34 4.73 4.68
CA GLY A 41 -25.04 5.93 3.89
C GLY A 41 -23.99 5.65 2.83
N PHE A 42 -23.77 6.58 1.91
CA PHE A 42 -22.68 6.52 0.95
C PHE A 42 -22.15 7.93 0.69
N TYR A 43 -21.14 8.32 1.43
CA TYR A 43 -20.51 9.64 1.33
C TYR A 43 -19.09 9.49 0.83
N THR A 44 -18.73 10.25 -0.19
CA THR A 44 -17.40 10.18 -0.80
C THR A 44 -16.77 11.56 -0.97
N THR A 45 -15.45 11.61 -0.91
CA THR A 45 -14.65 12.79 -1.21
C THR A 45 -13.49 12.36 -2.10
N TRP A 46 -13.29 13.08 -3.20
CA TRP A 46 -12.15 12.88 -4.10
C TRP A 46 -10.97 13.76 -3.67
N PHE A 47 -9.77 13.22 -3.79
CA PHE A 47 -8.52 13.91 -3.55
C PHE A 47 -7.62 13.76 -4.77
N ASP A 48 -7.26 14.89 -5.38
CA ASP A 48 -6.37 14.93 -6.53
C ASP A 48 -4.91 14.72 -6.12
N THR A 49 -4.17 13.97 -6.94
CA THR A 49 -2.71 13.81 -6.81
C THR A 49 -2.00 14.31 -8.07
N ARG A 50 -2.43 13.86 -9.25
CA ARG A 50 -1.92 14.30 -10.56
C ARG A 50 -3.08 14.54 -11.52
N GLU A 51 -3.63 15.74 -11.46
CA GLU A 51 -4.83 16.11 -12.25
C GLU A 51 -4.67 15.92 -13.75
N GLN A 52 -3.45 16.01 -14.29
CA GLN A 52 -3.19 15.82 -15.72
C GLN A 52 -3.58 14.41 -16.23
N TRP A 53 -3.67 13.42 -15.33
CA TRP A 53 -4.07 12.05 -15.67
C TRP A 53 -5.56 11.78 -15.43
N LYS A 54 -6.30 12.75 -14.87
CA LYS A 54 -7.74 12.65 -14.59
C LYS A 54 -8.58 12.93 -15.84
N THR A 55 -8.35 12.13 -16.87
CA THR A 55 -9.06 12.20 -18.15
C THR A 55 -10.54 11.84 -18.00
N ASP A 56 -11.37 12.18 -18.99
CA ASP A 56 -12.79 11.78 -18.97
C ASP A 56 -12.96 10.26 -19.12
N GLU A 57 -12.05 9.59 -19.84
CA GLU A 57 -11.96 8.11 -19.88
C GLU A 57 -11.73 7.55 -18.46
N PHE A 58 -10.82 8.17 -17.69
CA PHE A 58 -10.59 7.78 -16.30
C PHE A 58 -11.83 7.99 -15.43
N LYS A 59 -12.47 9.17 -15.49
CA LYS A 59 -13.65 9.49 -14.68
C LYS A 59 -14.80 8.50 -14.96
N ALA A 60 -15.10 8.25 -16.23
CA ALA A 60 -16.11 7.27 -16.62
C ALA A 60 -15.78 5.86 -16.13
N GLY A 61 -14.49 5.47 -16.19
CA GLY A 61 -14.01 4.21 -15.65
C GLY A 61 -14.17 4.11 -14.13
N LEU A 62 -13.81 5.16 -13.39
CA LEU A 62 -14.00 5.23 -11.94
C LEU A 62 -15.48 5.13 -11.57
N ASP A 63 -16.34 5.90 -12.23
CA ASP A 63 -17.79 5.89 -11.98
C ASP A 63 -18.38 4.49 -12.25
N GLY A 64 -17.98 3.85 -13.34
CA GLY A 64 -18.38 2.48 -13.67
C GLY A 64 -17.94 1.48 -12.60
N VAL A 65 -16.70 1.55 -12.14
CA VAL A 65 -16.17 0.66 -11.08
C VAL A 65 -16.92 0.90 -9.76
N ILE A 66 -17.06 2.15 -9.32
CA ILE A 66 -17.71 2.46 -8.04
C ILE A 66 -19.19 2.06 -8.07
N ASN A 67 -19.91 2.34 -9.15
CA ASN A 67 -21.32 1.95 -9.26
C ASN A 67 -21.48 0.43 -9.26
N ALA A 68 -20.66 -0.30 -10.03
CA ALA A 68 -20.69 -1.77 -10.03
C ALA A 68 -20.40 -2.37 -8.65
N LEU A 69 -19.48 -1.78 -7.87
CA LEU A 69 -19.19 -2.24 -6.50
C LEU A 69 -20.31 -1.90 -5.49
N ARG A 70 -21.18 -0.93 -5.81
CA ARG A 70 -22.31 -0.54 -4.96
C ARG A 70 -23.58 -1.36 -5.21
N GLU A 71 -23.67 -2.03 -6.35
CA GLU A 71 -24.83 -2.83 -6.72
C GLU A 71 -24.84 -4.20 -6.01
N ASP A 72 -26.03 -4.81 -5.89
CA ASP A 72 -26.27 -6.20 -5.46
C ASP A 72 -25.37 -6.77 -4.35
N LYS A 73 -25.39 -6.15 -3.16
CA LYS A 73 -24.57 -6.56 -2.01
C LYS A 73 -23.06 -6.60 -2.30
N GLY A 74 -22.62 -5.78 -3.25
CA GLY A 74 -21.23 -5.60 -3.59
C GLY A 74 -20.41 -4.98 -2.47
N LEU A 75 -19.08 -4.99 -2.65
CA LEU A 75 -18.10 -4.53 -1.67
C LEU A 75 -18.38 -3.12 -1.12
N LEU A 76 -18.93 -2.22 -1.96
CA LEU A 76 -19.21 -0.84 -1.62
C LEU A 76 -20.71 -0.54 -1.42
N HIS A 77 -21.57 -1.56 -1.34
CA HIS A 77 -23.02 -1.38 -1.20
C HIS A 77 -23.39 -0.74 0.14
N ASN A 78 -22.86 -1.27 1.24
CA ASN A 78 -22.98 -0.75 2.60
C ASN A 78 -21.95 -1.46 3.52
N ARG A 79 -21.82 -1.03 4.78
CA ARG A 79 -20.83 -1.57 5.73
C ARG A 79 -21.01 -3.07 6.00
N TYR A 80 -22.26 -3.52 6.07
CA TYR A 80 -22.58 -4.90 6.43
C TYR A 80 -22.25 -5.85 5.28
N ASP A 81 -22.63 -5.47 4.06
CA ASP A 81 -22.30 -6.22 2.85
C ASP A 81 -20.80 -6.19 2.58
N MET A 82 -20.11 -5.06 2.82
CA MET A 82 -18.64 -5.02 2.81
C MET A 82 -18.04 -6.08 3.75
N GLY A 83 -18.50 -6.13 5.00
CA GLY A 83 -18.04 -7.12 5.97
C GLY A 83 -18.39 -8.57 5.63
N ALA A 84 -19.47 -8.80 4.88
CA ALA A 84 -19.82 -10.12 4.36
C ALA A 84 -18.97 -10.49 3.12
N PHE A 85 -18.69 -9.51 2.26
CA PHE A 85 -17.86 -9.65 1.07
C PHE A 85 -16.42 -10.01 1.46
N THR A 86 -15.83 -9.31 2.43
CA THR A 86 -14.45 -9.59 2.86
C THR A 86 -14.25 -10.99 3.42
N LYS A 87 -15.27 -11.58 4.05
CA LYS A 87 -15.23 -12.97 4.54
C LYS A 87 -15.15 -14.00 3.42
N GLN A 88 -15.62 -13.66 2.22
CA GLN A 88 -15.50 -14.53 1.03
C GLN A 88 -14.10 -14.50 0.43
N PHE A 89 -13.28 -13.50 0.79
CA PHE A 89 -11.91 -13.30 0.33
C PHE A 89 -10.94 -13.23 1.52
N PRO A 90 -10.69 -14.34 2.24
CA PRO A 90 -9.86 -14.32 3.45
C PRO A 90 -8.44 -13.78 3.18
N ASP A 91 -7.90 -14.04 1.99
CA ASP A 91 -6.57 -13.57 1.59
C ASP A 91 -6.50 -12.05 1.32
N SER A 92 -7.64 -11.34 1.32
CA SER A 92 -7.68 -9.88 1.20
C SER A 92 -7.30 -9.16 2.49
N GLY A 93 -7.34 -9.84 3.64
CA GLY A 93 -7.09 -9.24 4.94
C GLY A 93 -5.60 -9.00 5.22
N PHE A 94 -5.25 -7.81 5.69
CA PHE A 94 -3.91 -7.48 6.16
C PHE A 94 -3.94 -6.56 7.38
N LYS A 95 -2.82 -6.54 8.13
CA LYS A 95 -2.69 -5.71 9.32
C LYS A 95 -2.60 -4.24 8.90
N GLY A 96 -3.65 -3.48 9.16
CA GLY A 96 -3.67 -2.03 9.01
C GLY A 96 -3.08 -1.30 10.22
N ASN A 97 -3.27 0.02 10.25
CA ASN A 97 -2.74 0.88 11.32
C ASN A 97 -3.40 0.63 12.68
N TYR A 98 -4.73 0.42 12.68
CA TYR A 98 -5.53 0.26 13.90
C TYR A 98 -6.24 -1.09 13.99
N CYS A 99 -6.63 -1.64 12.84
CA CYS A 99 -7.41 -2.88 12.76
C CYS A 99 -6.99 -3.69 11.52
N THR A 100 -7.65 -4.83 11.31
CA THR A 100 -7.50 -5.57 10.05
C THR A 100 -8.22 -4.80 8.95
N GLU A 101 -7.49 -4.48 7.89
CA GLU A 101 -8.02 -3.86 6.67
C GLU A 101 -8.07 -4.91 5.56
N TYR A 102 -8.87 -4.66 4.52
CA TYR A 102 -9.08 -5.60 3.43
C TYR A 102 -8.79 -4.94 2.10
N GLY A 103 -7.99 -5.62 1.26
CA GLY A 103 -7.44 -5.08 0.04
C GLY A 103 -8.02 -5.72 -1.21
N PHE A 104 -8.51 -4.91 -2.14
CA PHE A 104 -8.95 -5.40 -3.44
C PHE A 104 -8.37 -4.59 -4.59
N ARG A 105 -8.20 -5.23 -5.74
CA ARG A 105 -7.86 -4.58 -6.99
C ARG A 105 -8.92 -4.87 -8.05
N VAL A 106 -9.28 -3.81 -8.76
CA VAL A 106 -10.09 -3.85 -9.97
C VAL A 106 -9.30 -3.15 -11.06
N ASP A 107 -9.21 -3.77 -12.23
CA ASP A 107 -8.56 -3.17 -13.39
C ASP A 107 -9.61 -2.87 -14.47
N THR A 108 -9.42 -1.74 -15.15
CA THR A 108 -10.04 -1.45 -16.44
C THR A 108 -8.94 -1.39 -17.50
N GLY A 109 -9.26 -0.94 -18.73
CA GLY A 109 -8.30 -0.91 -19.83
C GLY A 109 -6.94 -0.31 -19.47
N LYS A 110 -6.91 0.97 -19.05
CA LYS A 110 -5.66 1.69 -18.74
C LYS A 110 -5.46 1.98 -17.26
N HIS A 111 -6.45 1.71 -16.41
CA HIS A 111 -6.48 2.16 -15.03
C HIS A 111 -6.57 0.99 -14.05
N ALA A 112 -5.87 1.13 -12.92
CA ALA A 112 -5.93 0.21 -11.80
C ALA A 112 -6.54 0.94 -10.60
N PHE A 113 -7.49 0.28 -9.93
CA PHE A 113 -8.22 0.78 -8.78
C PHE A 113 -7.93 -0.13 -7.59
N LEU A 114 -7.12 0.35 -6.65
CA LEU A 114 -6.75 -0.39 -5.46
C LEU A 114 -7.59 0.12 -4.29
N LEU A 115 -8.44 -0.76 -3.78
CA LEU A 115 -9.31 -0.50 -2.64
C LEU A 115 -8.69 -1.00 -1.35
N ARG A 116 -8.74 -0.16 -0.31
CA ARG A 116 -8.55 -0.54 1.08
C ARG A 116 -9.85 -0.31 1.82
N CYS A 117 -10.36 -1.35 2.46
CA CYS A 117 -11.66 -1.40 3.11
C CYS A 117 -11.52 -1.68 4.60
N ASN A 118 -12.34 -1.01 5.41
CA ASN A 118 -12.47 -1.20 6.84
C ASN A 118 -13.96 -1.30 7.20
N PRO A 119 -14.49 -2.51 7.46
CA PRO A 119 -15.90 -2.68 7.83
C PRO A 119 -16.20 -2.29 9.29
N SER A 120 -15.21 -1.79 10.05
CA SER A 120 -15.38 -1.40 11.45
C SER A 120 -16.02 -0.02 11.58
N LYS A 121 -16.76 0.21 12.67
CA LYS A 121 -17.30 1.54 13.00
C LYS A 121 -16.20 2.46 13.51
N GLY A 122 -16.30 3.76 13.20
CA GLY A 122 -15.50 4.82 13.83
C GLY A 122 -14.36 5.39 12.98
N ASP A 123 -14.16 4.88 11.77
CA ASP A 123 -13.22 5.41 10.77
C ASP A 123 -13.89 5.39 9.38
N TYR A 124 -13.18 5.86 8.35
CA TYR A 124 -13.62 5.75 6.96
C TYR A 124 -13.64 4.29 6.50
N ASP A 125 -14.75 3.91 5.88
CA ASP A 125 -15.00 2.53 5.46
C ASP A 125 -14.16 2.11 4.25
N PHE A 126 -13.78 3.03 3.36
CA PHE A 126 -12.88 2.68 2.27
C PHE A 126 -12.06 3.83 1.68
N TYR A 127 -10.99 3.46 1.00
CA TYR A 127 -10.17 4.28 0.13
C TYR A 127 -10.00 3.55 -1.19
N CYS A 128 -10.11 4.24 -2.32
CA CYS A 128 -9.87 3.71 -3.66
C CYS A 128 -8.79 4.57 -4.33
N TYR A 129 -7.55 4.08 -4.30
CA TYR A 129 -6.42 4.73 -4.96
C TYR A 129 -6.40 4.34 -6.44
N CYS A 130 -6.25 5.36 -7.29
CA CYS A 130 -6.44 5.24 -8.74
C CYS A 130 -5.12 5.52 -9.45
N TYR A 131 -4.72 4.61 -10.34
CA TYR A 131 -3.42 4.64 -11.00
C TYR A 131 -3.53 4.44 -12.50
N VAL A 132 -2.54 4.95 -13.22
CA VAL A 132 -2.19 4.45 -14.56
C VAL A 132 -1.64 3.03 -14.40
N LYS A 133 -2.40 2.03 -14.86
CA LYS A 133 -2.16 0.60 -14.58
C LYS A 133 -0.76 0.14 -14.97
N GLU A 134 -0.33 0.48 -16.18
CA GLU A 134 0.99 0.08 -16.70
C GLU A 134 2.14 0.61 -15.84
N TRP A 135 2.01 1.84 -15.34
CA TRP A 135 3.07 2.49 -14.56
C TRP A 135 3.16 1.89 -13.16
N LEU A 136 2.02 1.67 -12.52
CA LEU A 136 1.94 0.97 -11.23
C LEU A 136 2.54 -0.44 -11.35
N ASP A 137 2.08 -1.24 -12.31
CA ASP A 137 2.52 -2.62 -12.51
C ASP A 137 4.04 -2.70 -12.77
N LYS A 138 4.55 -1.79 -13.61
CA LYS A 138 5.99 -1.68 -13.91
C LYS A 138 6.79 -1.31 -12.66
N HIS A 139 6.32 -0.36 -11.87
CA HIS A 139 6.99 0.07 -10.65
C HIS A 139 7.03 -1.06 -9.62
N ILE A 140 5.90 -1.74 -9.36
CA ILE A 140 5.83 -2.89 -8.43
C ILE A 140 6.79 -3.99 -8.87
N LYS A 141 6.78 -4.37 -10.16
CA LYS A 141 7.69 -5.38 -10.71
C LYS A 141 9.17 -5.01 -10.54
N ASN A 142 9.52 -3.74 -10.64
CA ASN A 142 10.89 -3.31 -10.38
C ASN A 142 11.23 -3.35 -8.89
N ALA A 143 10.30 -2.93 -8.03
CA ALA A 143 10.47 -2.95 -6.59
C ALA A 143 10.65 -4.38 -6.02
N GLU A 144 10.12 -5.40 -6.69
CA GLU A 144 10.33 -6.82 -6.35
C GLU A 144 11.80 -7.27 -6.40
N LYS A 145 12.66 -6.57 -7.15
CA LYS A 145 14.12 -6.83 -7.16
C LYS A 145 14.81 -6.45 -5.85
N GLY A 146 14.10 -5.74 -4.97
CA GLY A 146 14.61 -5.25 -3.70
C GLY A 146 15.41 -3.95 -3.82
N ILE A 147 15.44 -3.23 -2.70
CA ILE A 147 16.16 -1.99 -2.50
C ILE A 147 17.61 -2.32 -2.18
N ARG A 148 18.53 -1.83 -3.01
CA ARG A 148 19.97 -2.03 -2.87
C ARG A 148 20.59 -1.01 -1.91
N PHE A 149 21.41 -1.50 -0.99
CA PHE A 149 22.28 -0.68 -0.15
C PHE A 149 23.76 -0.95 -0.47
N ILE A 150 24.55 0.11 -0.53
CA ILE A 150 25.96 0.09 -0.93
C ILE A 150 26.85 0.78 0.11
N ASP A 151 28.14 0.47 0.14
CA ASP A 151 29.14 1.33 0.80
C ASP A 151 29.55 2.52 -0.09
N SER A 152 30.36 3.44 0.43
CA SER A 152 30.89 4.58 -0.34
C SER A 152 31.79 4.16 -1.51
N GLY A 153 32.33 2.94 -1.47
CA GLY A 153 33.08 2.31 -2.56
C GLY A 153 32.21 1.70 -3.66
N TYR A 154 30.89 1.93 -3.62
CA TYR A 154 29.91 1.40 -4.58
C TYR A 154 29.72 -0.12 -4.53
N LYS A 155 30.18 -0.79 -3.48
CA LYS A 155 30.00 -2.22 -3.30
C LYS A 155 28.66 -2.49 -2.61
N GLU A 156 27.87 -3.39 -3.20
CA GLU A 156 26.61 -3.84 -2.61
C GLU A 156 26.86 -4.53 -1.26
N LYS A 157 26.20 -4.04 -0.21
CA LYS A 157 26.26 -4.61 1.15
C LYS A 157 25.15 -5.63 1.35
N PHE A 158 23.92 -5.25 1.02
CA PHE A 158 22.72 -6.09 1.15
C PHE A 158 21.55 -5.50 0.36
N ARG A 159 20.46 -6.28 0.26
CA ARG A 159 19.16 -5.85 -0.27
C ARG A 159 18.05 -6.11 0.75
N ILE A 160 17.01 -5.27 0.71
CA ILE A 160 15.76 -5.49 1.45
C ILE A 160 14.56 -5.39 0.50
N PRO A 161 13.44 -6.07 0.76
CA PRO A 161 12.22 -5.88 -0.03
C PRO A 161 11.67 -4.46 0.11
N ASP A 162 10.92 -3.98 -0.88
CA ASP A 162 10.28 -2.67 -0.82
C ASP A 162 9.23 -2.60 0.30
N GLY A 163 9.35 -1.60 1.19
CA GLY A 163 8.63 -1.52 2.47
C GLY A 163 9.37 -2.19 3.63
N GLY A 164 10.53 -2.79 3.38
CA GLY A 164 11.44 -3.31 4.39
C GLY A 164 12.03 -2.20 5.27
N LYS A 165 12.74 -2.59 6.32
CA LYS A 165 13.29 -1.64 7.29
C LYS A 165 14.78 -1.88 7.50
N ILE A 166 15.48 -0.80 7.82
CA ILE A 166 16.86 -0.83 8.31
C ILE A 166 16.91 -0.31 9.73
N ILE A 167 17.96 -0.70 10.45
CA ILE A 167 18.35 -0.07 11.72
C ILE A 167 19.60 0.74 11.44
N ILE A 168 19.54 2.04 11.70
CA ILE A 168 20.69 2.93 11.69
C ILE A 168 21.20 3.01 13.13
N THR A 169 22.48 2.72 13.35
CA THR A 169 23.18 2.99 14.60
C THR A 169 24.03 4.23 14.41
N TYR A 170 23.67 5.30 15.11
CA TYR A 170 24.40 6.56 15.08
C TYR A 170 25.72 6.44 15.86
N ASP A 171 26.66 7.35 15.60
CA ASP A 171 27.98 7.36 16.24
C ASP A 171 27.88 7.65 17.75
N TRP A 172 26.85 8.39 18.18
CA TRP A 172 26.52 8.59 19.60
C TRP A 172 25.78 7.40 20.25
N GLY A 173 25.64 6.28 19.53
CA GLY A 173 25.13 5.00 20.05
C GLY A 173 23.61 4.80 19.99
N GLU A 174 22.83 5.83 19.65
CA GLU A 174 21.39 5.67 19.45
C GLU A 174 21.08 4.84 18.20
N LYS A 175 19.95 4.14 18.24
CA LYS A 175 19.44 3.37 17.11
C LYS A 175 18.12 3.93 16.61
N ALA A 176 17.98 4.07 15.30
CA ALA A 176 16.73 4.43 14.65
C ALA A 176 16.31 3.39 13.63
N GLU A 177 15.06 2.96 13.71
CA GLU A 177 14.41 2.14 12.69
C GLU A 177 13.86 3.04 11.59
N LYS A 178 14.19 2.74 10.33
CA LYS A 178 13.69 3.45 9.17
C LYS A 178 13.08 2.48 8.17
N THR A 179 11.82 2.71 7.82
CA THR A 179 11.19 2.06 6.67
C THR A 179 11.78 2.62 5.39
N CYS A 180 12.00 1.74 4.41
CA CYS A 180 12.59 2.11 3.14
C CYS A 180 11.64 1.81 1.99
N ARG A 181 11.56 2.72 1.01
CA ARG A 181 10.78 2.55 -0.21
C ARG A 181 11.65 2.59 -1.44
N TYR A 182 11.36 1.68 -2.37
CA TYR A 182 12.00 1.61 -3.67
C TYR A 182 11.51 2.77 -4.55
N ILE A 183 12.45 3.50 -5.15
CA ILE A 183 12.14 4.56 -6.12
C ILE A 183 12.62 4.10 -7.50
N ASP A 184 13.92 3.86 -7.63
CA ASP A 184 14.52 3.23 -8.79
C ASP A 184 15.85 2.54 -8.39
N GLU A 185 16.67 2.14 -9.37
CA GLU A 185 17.93 1.44 -9.13
C GLU A 185 19.02 2.30 -8.44
N TYR A 186 18.81 3.62 -8.38
CA TYR A 186 19.76 4.61 -7.86
C TYR A 186 19.17 5.49 -6.75
N HIS A 187 17.85 5.52 -6.58
CA HIS A 187 17.17 6.31 -5.56
C HIS A 187 16.40 5.44 -4.58
N ILE A 188 16.40 5.89 -3.32
CA ILE A 188 15.75 5.24 -2.19
C ILE A 188 15.09 6.29 -1.32
N GLU A 189 13.92 5.96 -0.77
CA GLU A 189 13.40 6.69 0.38
C GLU A 189 13.76 5.96 1.66
N VAL A 190 14.34 6.68 2.62
CA VAL A 190 14.65 6.19 3.97
C VAL A 190 13.91 7.04 4.99
N GLY A 191 12.87 6.48 5.58
CA GLY A 191 11.87 7.22 6.35
C GLY A 191 11.09 8.15 5.42
N SER A 192 11.24 9.46 5.62
CA SER A 192 10.59 10.51 4.80
C SER A 192 11.55 11.24 3.89
N ASN A 193 12.80 10.77 3.76
CA ASN A 193 13.84 11.44 2.99
C ASN A 193 14.19 10.63 1.74
N LEU A 194 14.25 11.30 0.59
CA LEU A 194 14.73 10.75 -0.67
C LEU A 194 16.24 10.93 -0.75
N TYR A 195 16.94 9.87 -1.16
CA TYR A 195 18.39 9.89 -1.36
C TYR A 195 18.77 9.23 -2.67
N HIS A 196 19.86 9.69 -3.27
CA HIS A 196 20.66 8.83 -4.13
C HIS A 196 21.40 7.80 -3.27
N ILE A 197 21.54 6.55 -3.70
CA ILE A 197 22.15 5.48 -2.90
C ILE A 197 23.60 5.80 -2.47
N CYS A 198 24.39 6.47 -3.32
CA CYS A 198 25.74 6.92 -2.95
C CYS A 198 25.71 8.02 -1.88
N GLU A 199 24.80 9.00 -2.02
CA GLU A 199 24.67 10.08 -1.05
C GLU A 199 24.34 9.52 0.33
N PHE A 200 23.40 8.56 0.39
CA PHE A 200 23.08 7.88 1.63
C PHE A 200 24.31 7.17 2.23
N ALA A 201 25.02 6.38 1.43
CA ALA A 201 26.20 5.64 1.89
C ALA A 201 27.32 6.56 2.41
N GLU A 202 27.70 7.57 1.62
CA GLU A 202 28.71 8.56 1.97
C GLU A 202 28.34 9.32 3.24
N ARG A 203 27.07 9.68 3.40
CA ARG A 203 26.59 10.39 4.59
C ARG A 203 26.67 9.52 5.85
N MET A 204 26.34 8.23 5.75
CA MET A 204 26.45 7.32 6.88
C MET A 204 27.91 7.18 7.32
N GLU A 205 28.82 6.96 6.37
CA GLU A 205 30.24 6.77 6.68
C GLU A 205 30.91 8.04 7.19
N ARG A 206 30.65 9.20 6.56
CA ARG A 206 31.23 10.49 6.97
C ARG A 206 30.86 10.86 8.41
N ASN A 207 29.67 10.47 8.85
CA ASN A 207 29.20 10.76 10.19
C ASN A 207 29.49 9.61 11.19
N GLY A 208 30.22 8.56 10.78
CA GLY A 208 30.50 7.41 11.65
C GLY A 208 29.29 6.56 11.98
N HIS A 209 28.19 6.67 11.22
CA HIS A 209 26.99 5.87 11.40
C HIS A 209 27.14 4.53 10.68
N SER A 210 26.46 3.51 11.21
CA SER A 210 26.33 2.21 10.56
C SER A 210 24.87 1.86 10.35
N TYR A 211 24.59 0.95 9.42
CA TYR A 211 23.23 0.52 9.16
C TYR A 211 23.18 -0.94 8.69
N GLU A 212 22.13 -1.63 9.07
CA GLU A 212 21.90 -3.06 8.83
C GLU A 212 20.42 -3.34 8.53
N PRO A 213 20.10 -4.40 7.76
CA PRO A 213 18.72 -4.77 7.52
C PRO A 213 18.06 -5.22 8.83
N LYS A 214 16.84 -4.74 9.10
CA LYS A 214 16.03 -5.29 10.19
C LYS A 214 15.43 -6.62 9.70
N PRO A 215 15.66 -7.76 10.37
CA PRO A 215 15.01 -9.01 10.02
C PRO A 215 13.50 -8.81 10.00
N GLN A 216 12.83 -9.20 8.92
CA GLN A 216 11.38 -9.19 8.90
C GLN A 216 10.90 -10.25 9.90
N GLU A 217 10.11 -9.83 10.90
CA GLU A 217 9.34 -10.80 11.67
C GLU A 217 8.44 -11.56 10.67
N PRO A 218 8.42 -12.90 10.68
CA PRO A 218 7.56 -13.65 9.78
C PRO A 218 6.14 -13.16 9.99
N SER A 219 5.50 -12.69 8.90
CA SER A 219 4.08 -12.41 8.88
C SER A 219 3.39 -13.64 9.44
N SER A 220 2.73 -13.51 10.59
CA SER A 220 2.03 -14.61 11.21
C SER A 220 0.97 -15.12 10.22
N VAL A 221 1.30 -16.22 9.54
CA VAL A 221 0.33 -17.06 8.86
C VAL A 221 -0.69 -17.40 9.95
N GLN A 222 -1.87 -16.82 9.84
CA GLN A 222 -2.94 -17.01 10.80
C GLN A 222 -3.23 -18.51 10.86
N LYS A 223 -2.86 -19.15 11.97
CA LYS A 223 -3.29 -20.52 12.26
C LYS A 223 -4.81 -20.52 12.21
N ALA A 224 -5.37 -21.40 11.37
CA ALA A 224 -6.81 -21.64 11.28
C ALA A 224 -7.41 -21.77 12.69
N PRO A 225 -8.57 -21.17 12.98
CA PRO A 225 -9.22 -21.31 14.27
C PRO A 225 -9.45 -22.79 14.54
N LYS A 226 -8.90 -23.32 15.65
CA LYS A 226 -9.28 -24.64 16.15
C LYS A 226 -10.78 -24.60 16.45
N HIS A 227 -11.54 -25.41 15.72
CA HIS A 227 -12.93 -25.74 16.04
C HIS A 227 -12.99 -26.15 17.51
N LYS A 228 -13.68 -25.37 18.34
CA LYS A 228 -14.14 -25.84 19.64
C LYS A 228 -15.52 -26.46 19.39
N ASP A 229 -15.53 -27.78 19.29
CA ASP A 229 -16.75 -28.54 19.42
C ASP A 229 -17.27 -28.34 20.85
N HIS A 230 -18.37 -27.60 20.96
CA HIS A 230 -19.18 -27.59 22.16
C HIS A 230 -20.18 -28.75 22.05
N GLU A 231 -19.80 -29.91 22.58
CA GLU A 231 -20.77 -30.92 22.98
C GLU A 231 -21.32 -30.61 24.38
N ARG A 232 -22.66 -30.53 24.40
CA ARG A 232 -23.61 -30.65 25.53
C ARG A 232 -23.77 -29.45 26.48
#